data_AF-A0A1G6ZN34-F1
#
_entry.id   AF-A0A1G6ZN34-F1
#
_cell.length_a   1.000
_cell.length_b   1.000
_cell.length_c   1.000
_cell.angle_alpha   90.00
_cell.angle_beta   90.00
_cell.angle_gamma   90.00
#
_symmetry.space_group_name_H-M   'P 1'
#
loop_
_entity.id
_entity.type
_entity.pdbx_description
1 polymer ?
#
loop_
_entity_poly.entity_id
_entity_poly.type
_entity_poly.pdbx_seq_one_letter_code
_entity_poly.pdbx_strand_id
1 'polypeptide(L)'
;MEEQRIALRVEDGIATLRLSFAPVNALDPQLRRELGAALDDLEAREGLQGVVLCAAGPGFSVGFDLREIGAPDDAAPPLWRLCARIEALPCPVVAVLRGAALGAGAELALAAHYRLAAPDARIGLPDIVLGLVPGAGGGQRLARLCGAKAALDLLLHGRPVDAAAAQAAGLVDGVVGETPEAAEAAARELAEHLAHAGIRPRPVSARRERMIDGGTWLAEVAARRRKIAATPLRTAARIVDSVEAALLMTPVAALRFERLAHRESRADPQFAALHHVYFAERRVPRSLLERRSGRLAPTPAGDELLQRLHKAADGLGTPERRRAALVIEGLRLLSDGRLSRASDIDALAVHGLGWPRLQGGPVHESLREGLEPLLERLRLWARSDPEWTAPELLEAAARAGGDIDAALAAQRRAAAGPPAALRSG
;
A
#
# COMPACT_ATOMS: atom_id res chain seq x y z
N MET A 1 25.27 2.82 -17.46
CA MET A 1 25.67 2.94 -16.04
C MET A 1 24.39 2.99 -15.24
N GLU A 2 24.19 2.07 -14.30
CA GLU A 2 23.05 2.15 -13.38
C GLU A 2 23.20 3.43 -12.54
N GLU A 3 22.15 4.24 -12.50
CA GLU A 3 22.10 5.45 -11.70
C GLU A 3 22.08 5.06 -10.21
N GLN A 4 23.07 5.49 -9.44
CA GLN A 4 23.17 5.21 -8.01
C GLN A 4 22.02 5.91 -7.26
N ARG A 5 21.15 5.13 -6.63
CA ARG A 5 19.90 5.56 -5.98
C ARG A 5 20.06 5.87 -4.51
N ILE A 6 21.16 5.43 -3.90
CA ILE A 6 21.56 5.78 -2.53
C ILE A 6 22.89 6.52 -2.57
N ALA A 7 22.88 7.78 -2.12
CA ALA A 7 24.08 8.56 -1.92
C ALA A 7 24.49 8.54 -0.45
N LEU A 8 25.73 8.09 -0.18
CA LEU A 8 26.33 8.10 1.15
C LEU A 8 27.52 9.07 1.15
N ARG A 9 27.51 10.04 2.05
CA ARG A 9 28.63 10.97 2.30
C ARG A 9 28.94 11.01 3.77
N VAL A 10 30.23 11.10 4.14
CA VAL A 10 30.64 11.18 5.55
C VAL A 10 31.60 12.33 5.71
N GLU A 11 31.28 13.23 6.64
CA GLU A 11 32.03 14.44 6.94
C GLU A 11 32.04 14.59 8.46
N ASP A 12 33.22 14.80 9.06
CA ASP A 12 33.40 15.00 10.49
C ASP A 12 32.69 13.96 11.38
N GLY A 13 32.75 12.69 10.97
CA GLY A 13 32.11 11.58 11.70
C GLY A 13 30.59 11.48 11.51
N ILE A 14 29.95 12.41 10.81
CA ILE A 14 28.51 12.40 10.51
C ILE A 14 28.27 11.92 9.08
N ALA A 15 27.51 10.84 8.95
CA ALA A 15 27.11 10.32 7.65
C ALA A 15 25.78 10.93 7.20
N THR A 16 25.68 11.34 5.94
CA THR A 16 24.40 11.63 5.27
C THR A 16 24.08 10.49 4.31
N LEU A 17 23.01 9.76 4.61
CA LEU A 17 22.46 8.68 3.82
C LEU A 17 21.19 9.19 3.11
N ARG A 18 21.29 9.41 1.79
CA ARG A 18 20.23 10.06 1.00
C ARG A 18 19.60 9.10 0.00
N LEU A 19 18.27 8.96 0.07
CA LEU A 19 17.47 8.30 -0.96
C LEU A 19 17.35 9.22 -2.19
N SER A 20 17.62 8.72 -3.39
CA SER A 20 17.59 9.50 -4.64
C SER A 20 17.12 8.66 -5.81
N PHE A 21 15.83 8.31 -5.82
CA PHE A 21 15.19 7.54 -6.88
C PHE A 21 13.87 8.18 -7.30
N ALA A 22 13.92 8.93 -8.41
CA ALA A 22 12.76 9.61 -8.94
C ALA A 22 11.66 8.63 -9.40
N PRO A 23 10.37 9.02 -9.35
CA PRO A 23 9.87 10.30 -8.87
C PRO A 23 9.54 10.33 -7.36
N VAL A 24 9.51 9.18 -6.68
CA VAL A 24 8.87 9.04 -5.36
C VAL A 24 9.68 8.23 -4.34
N ASN A 25 10.95 7.95 -4.63
CA ASN A 25 11.85 7.14 -3.80
C ASN A 25 11.22 5.80 -3.42
N ALA A 26 10.69 5.07 -4.42
CA ALA A 26 10.07 3.77 -4.21
C ALA A 26 11.12 2.76 -3.72
N LEU A 27 10.80 1.98 -2.70
CA LEU A 27 11.70 1.01 -2.05
C LEU A 27 11.78 -0.31 -2.84
N ASP A 28 12.06 -0.22 -4.13
CA ASP A 28 12.18 -1.37 -5.03
C ASP A 28 13.40 -2.26 -4.67
N PRO A 29 13.55 -3.44 -5.29
CA PRO A 29 14.63 -4.36 -4.96
C PRO A 29 16.02 -3.75 -5.12
N GLN A 30 16.24 -2.92 -6.14
CA GLN A 30 17.55 -2.29 -6.38
C GLN A 30 17.88 -1.27 -5.27
N LEU A 31 16.95 -0.35 -4.97
CA LEU A 31 17.17 0.65 -3.92
C LEU A 31 17.39 -0.03 -2.56
N ARG A 32 16.67 -1.12 -2.25
CA ARG A 32 16.89 -1.89 -1.01
C ARG A 32 18.25 -2.60 -0.96
N ARG A 33 18.77 -3.07 -2.09
CA ARG A 33 20.14 -3.63 -2.17
C ARG A 33 21.19 -2.54 -1.94
N GLU A 34 21.04 -1.38 -2.58
CA GLU A 34 21.95 -0.25 -2.38
C GLU A 34 21.88 0.31 -0.96
N LEU A 35 20.70 0.36 -0.35
CA LEU A 35 20.54 0.73 1.06
C LEU A 35 21.20 -0.30 1.98
N GLY A 36 21.07 -1.59 1.64
CA GLY A 36 21.77 -2.66 2.34
C GLY A 36 23.30 -2.50 2.30
N ALA A 37 23.86 -2.19 1.14
CA ALA A 37 25.29 -1.94 0.97
C ALA A 37 25.76 -0.69 1.72
N ALA A 38 25.00 0.41 1.66
CA ALA A 38 25.32 1.62 2.42
C ALA A 38 25.30 1.38 3.94
N LEU A 39 24.42 0.50 4.43
CA LEU A 39 24.43 0.09 5.82
C LEU A 39 25.63 -0.81 6.16
N ASP A 40 26.09 -1.66 5.23
CA ASP A 40 27.32 -2.45 5.43
C ASP A 40 28.53 -1.49 5.62
N ASP A 41 28.61 -0.45 4.79
CA ASP A 41 29.64 0.59 4.87
C ASP A 41 29.59 1.38 6.19
N LEU A 42 28.39 1.66 6.70
CA LEU A 42 28.19 2.37 7.97
C LEU A 42 28.55 1.49 9.19
N GLU A 43 28.14 0.23 9.17
CA GLU A 43 28.40 -0.74 10.25
C GLU A 43 29.89 -1.04 10.41
N ALA A 44 30.66 -1.03 9.31
CA ALA A 44 32.10 -1.27 9.32
C ALA A 44 32.94 -0.01 9.61
N ARG A 45 32.33 1.18 9.70
CA ARG A 45 33.06 2.45 9.75
C ARG A 45 33.55 2.80 11.14
N GLU A 46 34.86 2.93 11.29
CA GLU A 46 35.47 3.55 12.46
C GLU A 46 35.21 5.06 12.49
N GLY A 47 34.98 5.61 13.69
CA GLY A 47 34.75 7.04 13.87
C GLY A 47 33.37 7.54 13.41
N LEU A 48 32.40 6.64 13.14
CA LEU A 48 31.02 7.03 12.89
C LEU A 48 30.36 7.55 14.19
N GLN A 49 29.97 8.82 14.19
CA GLN A 49 29.40 9.51 15.34
C GLN A 49 27.91 9.78 15.20
N GLY A 50 27.37 9.82 13.99
CA GLY A 50 25.95 10.02 13.73
C GLY A 50 25.57 9.79 12.27
N VAL A 51 24.27 9.59 12.02
CA VAL A 51 23.72 9.42 10.66
C VAL A 51 22.51 10.34 10.48
N VAL A 52 22.46 11.06 9.37
CA VAL A 52 21.29 11.75 8.85
C VAL A 52 20.70 10.90 7.72
N LEU A 53 19.46 10.47 7.87
CA LEU A 53 18.69 9.76 6.84
C LEU A 53 17.73 10.75 6.17
N CYS A 54 17.99 11.08 4.90
CA CYS A 54 17.21 12.05 4.14
C CYS A 54 16.87 11.55 2.73
N ALA A 55 16.21 12.39 1.93
CA ALA A 55 15.79 12.04 0.58
C ALA A 55 15.83 13.25 -0.36
N ALA A 56 16.22 13.02 -1.60
CA ALA A 56 16.11 13.97 -2.69
C ALA A 56 14.70 13.93 -3.32
N GLY A 57 14.37 15.00 -4.05
CA GLY A 57 13.13 15.09 -4.83
C GLY A 57 11.91 15.52 -3.99
N PRO A 58 10.69 15.25 -4.47
CA PRO A 58 9.46 15.84 -3.93
C PRO A 58 8.98 15.22 -2.61
N GLY A 59 9.63 14.17 -2.09
CA GLY A 59 9.21 13.52 -0.87
C GLY A 59 10.22 12.50 -0.35
N PHE A 60 10.02 12.05 0.90
CA PHE A 60 10.90 11.09 1.54
C PHE A 60 10.86 9.71 0.86
N SER A 61 9.72 9.02 0.91
CA SER A 61 9.45 7.77 0.20
C SER A 61 7.98 7.40 0.35
N VAL A 62 7.37 6.93 -0.74
CA VAL A 62 5.99 6.40 -0.73
C VAL A 62 5.92 4.89 -0.44
N GLY A 63 7.05 4.26 -0.12
CA GLY A 63 7.15 2.84 0.18
C GLY A 63 7.39 1.97 -1.05
N PHE A 64 6.93 0.71 -1.00
CA PHE A 64 7.13 -0.25 -2.10
C PHE A 64 6.38 0.16 -3.36
N ASP A 65 6.89 -0.26 -4.52
CA ASP A 65 6.06 -0.31 -5.71
C ASP A 65 4.92 -1.31 -5.48
N LEU A 66 3.68 -0.83 -5.58
CA LEU A 66 2.50 -1.64 -5.33
C LEU A 66 2.36 -2.80 -6.33
N ARG A 67 3.00 -2.71 -7.50
CA ARG A 67 3.08 -3.80 -8.49
C ARG A 67 3.96 -4.96 -8.01
N GLU A 68 4.86 -4.69 -7.08
CA GLU A 68 5.78 -5.69 -6.52
C GLU A 68 5.26 -6.30 -5.21
N ILE A 69 4.22 -5.72 -4.61
CA ILE A 69 3.55 -6.32 -3.44
C ILE A 69 2.85 -7.60 -3.89
N GLY A 70 3.52 -8.73 -3.68
CA GLY A 70 3.12 -10.03 -4.23
C GLY A 70 4.29 -10.87 -4.71
N ALA A 71 5.40 -10.24 -5.12
CA ALA A 71 6.61 -10.92 -5.60
C ALA A 71 7.35 -11.70 -4.48
N PRO A 72 8.14 -12.74 -4.84
CA PRO A 72 8.97 -13.49 -3.88
C PRO A 72 9.86 -12.58 -3.04
N ASP A 73 9.96 -12.90 -1.74
CA ASP A 73 10.60 -12.05 -0.72
C ASP A 73 12.16 -12.01 -0.81
N ASP A 74 12.78 -12.78 -1.70
CA ASP A 74 14.24 -13.02 -1.77
C ASP A 74 15.01 -12.15 -2.76
N ALA A 75 14.33 -11.39 -3.63
CA ALA A 75 14.99 -10.55 -4.64
C ALA A 75 15.84 -9.39 -4.08
N ALA A 76 15.63 -9.01 -2.81
CA ALA A 76 16.39 -7.97 -2.11
C ALA A 76 16.23 -8.11 -0.59
N PRO A 77 17.13 -7.51 0.23
CA PRO A 77 16.99 -7.50 1.68
C PRO A 77 15.58 -7.03 2.10
N PRO A 78 14.87 -7.79 2.95
CA PRO A 78 13.53 -7.39 3.36
C PRO A 78 13.60 -6.13 4.23
N LEU A 79 12.66 -5.22 4.06
CA LEU A 79 12.71 -3.91 4.72
C LEU A 79 12.79 -4.01 6.24
N TRP A 80 12.10 -4.96 6.87
CA TRP A 80 12.17 -5.16 8.32
C TRP A 80 13.61 -5.38 8.82
N ARG A 81 14.48 -6.00 8.00
CA ARG A 81 15.89 -6.23 8.32
C ARG A 81 16.70 -4.94 8.17
N LEU A 82 16.43 -4.16 7.12
CA LEU A 82 17.05 -2.83 6.95
C LEU A 82 16.67 -1.89 8.10
N CYS A 83 15.39 -1.85 8.50
CA CYS A 83 14.94 -1.08 9.66
C CYS A 83 15.61 -1.55 10.96
N ALA A 84 15.75 -2.86 11.17
CA ALA A 84 16.43 -3.39 12.35
C ALA A 84 17.92 -3.00 12.40
N ARG A 85 18.59 -2.95 11.24
CA ARG A 85 19.99 -2.50 11.12
C ARG A 85 20.15 -1.02 11.44
N ILE A 86 19.30 -0.16 10.87
CA ILE A 86 19.28 1.28 11.16
C ILE A 86 19.12 1.54 12.66
N GLU A 87 18.18 0.85 13.29
CA GLU A 87 17.90 0.98 14.72
C GLU A 87 19.00 0.40 15.62
N ALA A 88 19.85 -0.49 15.09
CA ALA A 88 20.95 -1.12 15.80
C ALA A 88 22.29 -0.38 15.62
N LEU A 89 22.35 0.66 14.78
CA LEU A 89 23.56 1.45 14.59
C LEU A 89 24.05 1.99 15.94
N PRO A 90 25.38 1.96 16.20
CA PRO A 90 25.94 2.35 17.49
C PRO A 90 25.91 3.86 17.74
N CYS A 91 25.48 4.65 16.75
CA CYS A 91 25.39 6.10 16.78
C CYS A 91 23.93 6.59 16.60
N PRO A 92 23.60 7.82 17.03
CA PRO A 92 22.33 8.45 16.74
C PRO A 92 22.02 8.48 15.23
N VAL A 93 20.76 8.24 14.89
CA VAL A 93 20.24 8.31 13.53
C VAL A 93 19.08 9.30 13.54
N VAL A 94 19.19 10.36 12.73
CA VAL A 94 18.18 11.40 12.58
C VAL A 94 17.56 11.28 11.20
N ALA A 95 16.30 10.85 11.12
CA ALA A 95 15.55 10.93 9.87
C ALA A 95 14.99 12.34 9.69
N VAL A 96 15.06 12.89 8.48
CA VAL A 96 14.41 14.17 8.13
C VAL A 96 13.40 13.97 7.03
N LEU A 97 12.15 14.28 7.35
CA LEU A 97 11.01 14.04 6.49
C LEU A 97 10.69 15.29 5.68
N ARG A 98 10.50 15.11 4.37
CA ARG A 98 9.94 16.10 3.44
C ARG A 98 8.87 15.43 2.59
N GLY A 99 7.89 16.18 2.10
CA GLY A 99 6.78 15.63 1.32
C GLY A 99 6.22 14.33 1.90
N ALA A 100 5.99 13.32 1.06
CA ALA A 100 5.38 12.06 1.48
C ALA A 100 6.38 11.06 2.11
N ALA A 101 6.10 10.60 3.32
CA ALA A 101 6.70 9.43 3.99
C ALA A 101 5.59 8.41 4.30
N LEU A 102 5.32 7.47 3.38
CA LEU A 102 4.13 6.62 3.44
C LEU A 102 4.47 5.13 3.47
N GLY A 103 3.68 4.35 4.20
CA GLY A 103 3.78 2.89 4.27
C GLY A 103 5.20 2.48 4.66
N ALA A 104 5.80 1.60 3.85
CA ALA A 104 7.19 1.17 3.99
C ALA A 104 8.21 2.34 4.10
N GLY A 105 7.96 3.49 3.45
CA GLY A 105 8.79 4.69 3.61
C GLY A 105 8.67 5.32 5.01
N ALA A 106 7.47 5.32 5.59
CA ALA A 106 7.27 5.71 6.98
C ALA A 106 7.92 4.72 7.95
N GLU A 107 7.82 3.41 7.69
CA GLU A 107 8.47 2.39 8.52
C GLU A 107 9.99 2.54 8.56
N LEU A 108 10.61 2.92 7.43
CA LEU A 108 12.03 3.23 7.35
C LEU A 108 12.38 4.44 8.23
N ALA A 109 11.62 5.53 8.15
CA ALA A 109 11.83 6.71 9.00
C ALA A 109 11.61 6.42 10.49
N LEU A 110 10.61 5.60 10.83
CA LEU A 110 10.32 5.20 12.20
C LEU A 110 11.44 4.36 12.82
N ALA A 111 12.29 3.73 12.02
CA ALA A 111 13.46 2.98 12.49
C ALA A 111 14.61 3.87 12.99
N ALA A 112 14.66 5.15 12.59
CA ALA A 112 15.64 6.09 13.10
C ALA A 112 15.46 6.35 14.61
N HIS A 113 16.48 6.91 15.27
CA HIS A 113 16.41 7.25 16.70
C HIS A 113 15.62 8.54 16.94
N TYR A 114 15.73 9.48 15.99
CA TYR A 114 15.08 10.78 15.97
C TYR A 114 14.45 11.04 14.60
N ARG A 115 13.38 11.83 14.57
CA ARG A 115 12.71 12.27 13.33
C ARG A 115 12.46 13.76 13.39
N LEU A 116 12.94 14.50 12.40
CA LEU A 116 12.57 15.88 12.13
C LEU A 116 11.67 15.93 10.89
N ALA A 117 10.85 16.96 10.78
CA ALA A 117 9.96 17.16 9.64
C ALA A 117 10.08 18.57 9.09
N ALA A 118 10.19 18.71 7.77
CA ALA A 118 9.90 19.95 7.08
C ALA A 118 8.38 20.25 7.15
N PRO A 119 7.95 21.52 7.02
CA PRO A 119 6.53 21.90 7.11
C PRO A 119 5.62 21.21 6.09
N ASP A 120 6.16 20.85 4.93
CA ASP A 120 5.45 20.15 3.85
C ASP A 120 5.29 18.64 4.10
N ALA A 121 5.96 18.09 5.12
CA ALA A 121 5.98 16.67 5.37
C ALA A 121 4.59 16.10 5.69
N ARG A 122 4.37 14.87 5.23
CA ARG A 122 3.19 14.04 5.46
C ARG A 122 3.65 12.63 5.80
N ILE A 123 3.25 12.10 6.96
CA ILE A 123 3.60 10.75 7.39
C ILE A 123 2.36 9.89 7.61
N GLY A 124 2.40 8.62 7.18
CA GLY A 124 1.30 7.68 7.42
C GLY A 124 1.57 6.25 7.01
N LEU A 125 0.78 5.32 7.56
CA LEU A 125 0.85 3.88 7.26
C LEU A 125 -0.50 3.45 6.63
N PRO A 126 -0.70 3.66 5.31
CA PRO A 126 -1.96 3.38 4.62
C PRO A 126 -2.18 1.88 4.33
N ASP A 127 -1.41 0.98 4.92
CA ASP A 127 -1.41 -0.47 4.69
C ASP A 127 -2.81 -1.09 4.77
N ILE A 128 -3.65 -0.62 5.70
CA ILE A 128 -5.04 -1.10 5.86
C ILE A 128 -5.89 -0.88 4.60
N VAL A 129 -5.59 0.13 3.77
CA VAL A 129 -6.29 0.39 2.51
C VAL A 129 -6.14 -0.78 1.54
N LEU A 130 -5.02 -1.49 1.63
CA LEU A 130 -4.74 -2.70 0.86
C LEU A 130 -5.08 -3.98 1.65
N GLY A 131 -5.61 -3.87 2.88
CA GLY A 131 -5.85 -5.01 3.74
C GLY A 131 -4.57 -5.57 4.36
N LEU A 132 -3.55 -4.75 4.58
CA LEU A 132 -2.29 -5.15 5.20
C LEU A 132 -2.13 -4.56 6.62
N VAL A 133 -1.43 -5.31 7.47
CA VAL A 133 -0.75 -4.80 8.67
C VAL A 133 0.62 -4.26 8.22
N PRO A 134 1.21 -3.22 8.82
CA PRO A 134 2.60 -2.85 8.55
C PRO A 134 3.56 -4.05 8.69
N GLY A 135 4.59 -4.14 7.85
CA GLY A 135 5.43 -5.33 7.72
C GLY A 135 6.87 -5.19 8.22
N ALA A 136 7.31 -3.97 8.51
CA ALA A 136 8.68 -3.63 8.86
C ALA A 136 8.84 -2.99 10.25
N GLY A 137 7.88 -3.22 11.16
CA GLY A 137 7.90 -2.72 12.53
C GLY A 137 7.19 -1.38 12.70
N GLY A 138 6.47 -0.90 11.67
CA GLY A 138 5.74 0.36 11.69
C GLY A 138 4.75 0.44 12.83
N GLY A 139 3.88 -0.56 12.99
CA GLY A 139 2.88 -0.57 14.07
C GLY A 139 3.53 -0.60 15.45
N GLN A 140 4.60 -1.39 15.60
CA GLN A 140 5.35 -1.49 16.85
C GLN A 140 6.05 -0.21 17.26
N ARG A 141 6.71 0.48 16.32
CA ARG A 141 7.43 1.72 16.58
C ARG A 141 6.46 2.88 16.76
N LEU A 142 5.42 2.95 15.92
CA LEU A 142 4.34 3.95 16.02
C LEU A 142 3.69 3.95 17.41
N ALA A 143 3.25 2.77 17.88
CA ALA A 143 2.58 2.64 19.17
C ALA A 143 3.47 3.06 20.35
N ARG A 144 4.79 2.85 20.26
CA ARG A 144 5.76 3.28 21.28
C ARG A 144 6.04 4.78 21.27
N LEU A 145 5.87 5.44 20.13
CA LEU A 145 6.04 6.89 20.00
C LEU A 145 4.79 7.67 20.46
N CYS A 146 3.60 7.25 20.01
CA CYS A 146 2.37 8.03 20.19
C CYS A 146 1.32 7.40 21.13
N GLY A 147 1.56 6.18 21.62
CA GLY A 147 0.63 5.43 22.47
C GLY A 147 -0.49 4.72 21.69
N ALA A 148 -1.24 3.85 22.38
CA ALA A 148 -2.27 3.00 21.77
C ALA A 148 -3.32 3.78 20.97
N LYS A 149 -3.89 4.84 21.57
CA LYS A 149 -5.01 5.59 20.97
C LYS A 149 -4.62 6.17 19.62
N ALA A 150 -3.54 6.97 19.58
CA ALA A 150 -3.08 7.62 18.36
C ALA A 150 -2.60 6.59 17.32
N ALA A 151 -1.91 5.52 17.75
CA ALA A 151 -1.48 4.48 16.83
C ALA A 151 -2.68 3.74 16.19
N LEU A 152 -3.68 3.37 16.99
CA LEU A 152 -4.89 2.71 16.49
C LEU A 152 -5.71 3.61 15.57
N ASP A 153 -5.76 4.92 15.83
CA ASP A 153 -6.35 5.86 14.88
C ASP A 153 -5.59 5.80 13.56
N LEU A 154 -4.29 6.12 13.58
CA LEU A 154 -3.44 6.20 12.39
C LEU A 154 -3.46 4.92 11.53
N LEU A 155 -3.32 3.76 12.17
CA LEU A 155 -3.27 2.46 11.50
C LEU A 155 -4.63 2.04 10.94
N LEU A 156 -5.74 2.32 11.64
CA LEU A 156 -7.07 1.87 11.21
C LEU A 156 -7.75 2.81 10.22
N HIS A 157 -7.39 4.09 10.18
CA HIS A 157 -7.89 4.99 9.14
C HIS A 157 -6.96 5.04 7.91
N GLY A 158 -5.67 4.71 8.07
CA GLY A 158 -4.70 4.66 6.98
C GLY A 158 -4.52 5.99 6.23
N ARG A 159 -4.68 7.11 6.94
CA ARG A 159 -4.61 8.47 6.36
C ARG A 159 -3.32 9.12 6.83
N PRO A 160 -2.55 9.76 5.93
CA PRO A 160 -1.39 10.53 6.33
C PRO A 160 -1.80 11.73 7.19
N VAL A 161 -0.95 12.08 8.14
CA VAL A 161 -1.04 13.31 8.93
C VAL A 161 0.04 14.29 8.49
N ASP A 162 -0.22 15.58 8.64
CA ASP A 162 0.78 16.63 8.38
C ASP A 162 1.81 16.74 9.48
N ALA A 163 2.86 17.53 9.21
CA ALA A 163 3.99 17.72 10.10
C ALA A 163 3.57 18.20 11.50
N ALA A 164 2.60 19.12 11.57
CA ALA A 164 2.09 19.65 12.84
C ALA A 164 1.33 18.58 13.65
N ALA A 165 0.42 17.85 13.01
CA ALA A 165 -0.29 16.74 13.64
C ALA A 165 0.66 15.59 14.02
N ALA A 166 1.68 15.32 13.21
CA ALA A 166 2.71 14.34 13.51
C ALA A 166 3.51 14.72 14.77
N GLN A 167 3.88 16.00 14.92
CA GLN A 167 4.56 16.50 16.11
C GLN A 167 3.65 16.42 17.34
N ALA A 168 2.39 16.85 17.21
CA ALA A 168 1.42 16.79 18.31
C ALA A 168 1.17 15.35 18.79
N ALA A 169 1.20 14.38 17.87
CA ALA A 169 1.09 12.95 18.20
C ALA A 169 2.41 12.35 18.74
N GLY A 170 3.54 13.06 18.67
CA GLY A 170 4.86 12.55 19.07
C GLY A 170 5.51 11.61 18.05
N LEU A 171 5.06 11.62 16.79
CA LEU A 171 5.65 10.85 15.70
C LEU A 171 6.96 11.45 15.21
N VAL A 172 7.07 12.78 15.26
CA VAL A 172 8.31 13.53 14.96
C VAL A 172 8.74 14.31 16.19
N ASP A 173 10.05 14.41 16.38
CA ASP A 173 10.68 15.11 17.50
C ASP A 173 10.65 16.65 17.29
N GLY A 174 10.46 17.14 16.05
CA GLY A 174 10.19 18.55 15.77
C GLY A 174 9.91 18.86 14.29
N VAL A 175 9.13 19.91 14.05
CA VAL A 175 9.00 20.55 12.73
C VAL A 175 10.04 21.67 12.63
N VAL A 176 10.93 21.59 11.64
CA VAL A 176 12.12 22.43 11.53
C VAL A 176 12.35 22.87 10.08
N GLY A 177 13.05 24.00 9.93
CA GLY A 177 13.40 24.56 8.63
C GLY A 177 12.18 25.09 7.85
N GLU A 178 12.28 26.28 7.29
CA GLU A 178 11.21 26.79 6.40
C GLU A 178 11.23 26.07 5.03
N THR A 179 12.35 25.43 4.70
CA THR A 179 12.55 24.65 3.48
C THR A 179 13.08 23.25 3.81
N PRO A 180 12.92 22.27 2.90
CA PRO A 180 13.51 20.95 3.07
C PRO A 180 15.04 20.98 3.25
N GLU A 181 15.74 21.88 2.57
CA GLU A 181 17.19 22.02 2.68
C GLU A 181 17.59 22.57 4.06
N ALA A 182 16.82 23.51 4.61
CA ALA A 182 17.00 23.99 5.98
C ALA A 182 16.68 22.90 7.02
N ALA A 183 15.68 22.04 6.74
CA ALA A 183 15.37 20.91 7.61
C ALA A 183 16.49 19.87 7.60
N GLU A 184 17.12 19.59 6.46
CA GLU A 184 18.29 18.73 6.36
C GLU A 184 19.49 19.30 7.14
N ALA A 185 19.73 20.60 7.07
CA ALA A 185 20.76 21.27 7.87
C ALA A 185 20.48 21.12 9.38
N ALA A 186 19.25 21.37 9.83
CA ALA A 186 18.86 21.19 11.22
C ALA A 186 19.00 19.72 11.70
N ALA A 187 18.74 18.75 10.82
CA ALA A 187 18.96 17.33 11.12
C ALA A 187 20.44 16.99 11.31
N ARG A 188 21.32 17.61 10.52
CA ARG A 188 22.77 17.50 10.69
C ARG A 188 23.23 18.13 12.00
N GLU A 189 22.79 19.35 12.30
CA GLU A 189 23.11 20.02 13.57
C GLU A 189 22.67 19.19 14.77
N LEU A 190 21.48 18.57 14.70
CA LEU A 190 21.01 17.67 15.75
C LEU A 190 21.90 16.42 15.87
N ALA A 191 22.31 15.80 14.75
CA ALA A 191 23.21 14.65 14.78
C ALA A 191 24.57 15.00 15.40
N GLU A 192 25.15 16.15 15.03
CA GLU A 192 26.39 16.69 15.58
C GLU A 192 26.27 16.98 17.08
N HIS A 193 25.17 17.59 17.50
CA HIS A 193 24.90 17.87 18.91
C HIS A 193 24.80 16.59 19.74
N LEU A 194 24.05 15.60 19.25
CA LEU A 194 23.88 14.30 19.92
C LEU A 194 25.22 13.57 20.04
N ALA A 195 26.05 13.62 18.99
CA ALA A 195 27.40 13.07 18.99
C ALA A 195 28.30 13.75 20.03
N HIS A 196 28.37 15.08 20.02
CA HIS A 196 29.19 15.86 20.96
C HIS A 196 28.76 15.65 22.41
N ALA A 197 27.45 15.56 22.67
CA ALA A 197 26.90 15.32 24.00
C ALA A 197 27.04 13.86 24.45
N GLY A 198 27.57 12.95 23.61
CA GLY A 198 27.72 11.54 23.95
C GLY A 198 26.38 10.81 24.15
N ILE A 199 25.31 11.29 23.49
CA ILE A 199 23.98 10.70 23.61
C ILE A 199 23.96 9.38 22.86
N ARG A 200 23.63 8.31 23.60
CA ARG A 200 23.53 6.97 23.03
C ARG A 200 22.31 6.85 22.11
N PRO A 201 22.36 5.93 21.13
CA PRO A 201 21.19 5.52 20.36
C PRO A 201 19.97 5.25 21.24
N ARG A 202 18.80 5.67 20.77
CA ARG A 202 17.51 5.44 21.42
C ARG A 202 16.61 4.59 20.52
N PRO A 203 16.72 3.26 20.56
CA PRO A 203 15.89 2.36 19.76
C PRO A 203 14.40 2.58 20.05
N VAL A 204 13.62 2.92 19.03
CA VAL A 204 12.19 3.22 19.18
C VAL A 204 11.40 1.99 19.64
N SER A 205 11.78 0.81 19.16
CA SER A 205 11.19 -0.47 19.54
C SER A 205 11.39 -0.82 21.03
N ALA A 206 12.37 -0.22 21.69
CA ALA A 206 12.63 -0.41 23.13
C ALA A 206 11.95 0.64 24.02
N ARG A 207 11.36 1.70 23.43
CA ARG A 207 10.70 2.78 24.17
C ARG A 207 9.47 2.29 24.92
N ARG A 208 9.27 2.84 26.12
CA ARG A 208 8.20 2.46 27.07
C ARG A 208 7.54 3.66 27.75
N GLU A 209 7.97 4.88 27.45
CA GLU A 209 7.49 6.11 28.09
C GLU A 209 5.98 6.31 27.87
N ARG A 210 5.44 5.84 26.74
CA ARG A 210 4.00 5.85 26.41
C ARG A 210 3.23 4.60 26.86
N MET A 211 3.90 3.69 27.56
CA MET A 211 3.36 2.38 27.97
C MET A 211 3.26 2.22 29.49
N ILE A 212 3.59 3.28 30.25
CA ILE A 212 3.58 3.25 31.72
C ILE A 212 2.18 2.95 32.26
N ASP A 213 1.16 3.59 31.68
CA ASP A 213 -0.24 3.32 32.01
C ASP A 213 -0.81 2.20 31.11
N GLY A 214 -0.49 0.95 31.49
CA GLY A 214 -1.00 -0.23 30.80
C GLY A 214 -2.52 -0.40 30.90
N GLY A 215 -3.16 0.15 31.95
CA GLY A 215 -4.61 0.09 32.12
C GLY A 215 -5.33 0.91 31.06
N THR A 216 -4.90 2.17 30.86
CA THR A 216 -5.42 3.03 29.79
C THR A 216 -5.12 2.44 28.41
N TRP A 217 -3.93 1.87 28.20
CA TRP A 217 -3.58 1.20 26.95
C TRP A 217 -4.56 0.08 26.59
N LEU A 218 -4.81 -0.84 27.53
CA LEU A 218 -5.72 -1.97 27.33
C LEU A 218 -7.17 -1.53 27.19
N ALA A 219 -7.59 -0.47 27.89
CA ALA A 219 -8.91 0.12 27.72
C ALA A 219 -9.12 0.66 26.29
N GLU A 220 -8.13 1.34 25.72
CA GLU A 220 -8.16 1.83 24.33
C GLU A 220 -8.20 0.67 23.32
N VAL A 221 -7.41 -0.38 23.54
CA VAL A 221 -7.45 -1.61 22.73
C VAL A 221 -8.83 -2.26 22.78
N ALA A 222 -9.42 -2.44 23.97
CA ALA A 222 -10.73 -3.03 24.14
C ALA A 222 -11.84 -2.18 23.51
N ALA A 223 -11.78 -0.86 23.69
CA ALA A 223 -12.69 0.08 23.05
C ALA A 223 -12.60 -0.02 21.51
N ARG A 224 -11.39 -0.09 20.97
CA ARG A 224 -11.19 -0.21 19.52
C ARG A 224 -11.70 -1.55 18.99
N ARG A 225 -11.41 -2.66 19.69
CA ARG A 225 -11.89 -4.00 19.33
C ARG A 225 -13.41 -4.05 19.22
N ARG A 226 -14.13 -3.44 20.18
CA ARG A 226 -15.59 -3.29 20.11
C ARG A 226 -16.04 -2.47 18.91
N LYS A 227 -15.39 -1.34 18.63
CA LYS A 227 -15.74 -0.45 17.50
C LYS A 227 -15.58 -1.14 16.14
N ILE A 228 -14.61 -2.05 16.00
CA ILE A 228 -14.37 -2.77 14.74
C ILE A 228 -15.05 -4.14 14.70
N ALA A 229 -15.79 -4.57 15.71
CA ALA A 229 -16.30 -5.95 15.80
C ALA A 229 -17.19 -6.36 14.62
N ALA A 230 -17.92 -5.40 14.03
CA ALA A 230 -18.78 -5.61 12.87
C ALA A 230 -18.08 -5.36 11.52
N THR A 231 -16.80 -5.00 11.52
CA THR A 231 -16.07 -4.75 10.27
C THR A 231 -15.80 -6.07 9.55
N PRO A 232 -16.10 -6.19 8.24
CA PRO A 232 -15.77 -7.39 7.49
C PRO A 232 -14.28 -7.48 7.14
N LEU A 233 -13.50 -6.40 7.29
CA LEU A 233 -12.07 -6.38 7.01
C LEU A 233 -11.27 -7.05 8.14
N ARG A 234 -10.77 -8.27 7.91
CA ARG A 234 -10.09 -9.09 8.92
C ARG A 234 -8.79 -8.47 9.43
N THR A 235 -8.07 -7.75 8.56
CA THR A 235 -6.83 -7.04 8.89
C THR A 235 -7.02 -6.01 10.00
N ALA A 236 -8.20 -5.41 10.14
CA ALA A 236 -8.46 -4.44 11.20
C ALA A 236 -8.27 -5.06 12.60
N ALA A 237 -8.70 -6.31 12.80
CA ALA A 237 -8.48 -7.03 14.04
C ALA A 237 -6.99 -7.30 14.27
N ARG A 238 -6.26 -7.70 13.22
CA ARG A 238 -4.80 -7.93 13.29
C ARG A 238 -4.00 -6.68 13.64
N ILE A 239 -4.45 -5.50 13.20
CA ILE A 239 -3.86 -4.21 13.61
C ILE A 239 -4.06 -3.98 15.11
N VAL A 240 -5.27 -4.22 15.63
CA VAL A 240 -5.55 -4.09 17.06
C VAL A 240 -4.71 -5.06 17.88
N ASP A 241 -4.62 -6.32 17.45
CA ASP A 241 -3.78 -7.34 18.09
C ASP A 241 -2.30 -6.92 18.09
N SER A 242 -1.81 -6.32 16.99
CA SER A 242 -0.42 -5.87 16.88
C SER A 242 -0.09 -4.71 17.82
N VAL A 243 -1.03 -3.79 18.04
CA VAL A 243 -0.87 -2.71 19.02
C VAL A 243 -0.97 -3.24 20.46
N GLU A 244 -1.83 -4.22 20.72
CA GLU A 244 -1.89 -4.90 22.02
C GLU A 244 -0.56 -5.63 22.33
N ALA A 245 -0.02 -6.35 21.34
CA ALA A 245 1.26 -7.06 21.45
C ALA A 245 2.43 -6.12 21.79
N ALA A 246 2.37 -4.85 21.37
CA ALA A 246 3.39 -3.86 21.71
C ALA A 246 3.53 -3.66 23.23
N LEU A 247 2.43 -3.74 23.99
CA LEU A 247 2.43 -3.65 25.45
C LEU A 247 2.81 -4.99 26.10
N LEU A 248 2.23 -6.08 25.62
CA LEU A 248 2.28 -7.39 26.29
C LEU A 248 3.56 -8.20 26.02
N MET A 249 4.25 -7.93 24.92
CA MET A 249 5.40 -8.73 24.48
C MET A 249 6.72 -7.96 24.62
N THR A 250 7.83 -8.71 24.59
CA THR A 250 9.16 -8.09 24.42
C THR A 250 9.25 -7.43 23.03
N PRO A 251 10.10 -6.39 22.86
CA PRO A 251 10.26 -5.72 21.57
C PRO A 251 10.48 -6.68 20.39
N VAL A 252 11.36 -7.67 20.57
CA VAL A 252 11.68 -8.67 19.54
C VAL A 252 10.48 -9.56 19.22
N ALA A 253 9.72 -9.99 20.24
CA ALA A 253 8.54 -10.83 20.05
C ALA A 253 7.40 -10.04 19.37
N ALA A 254 7.18 -8.79 19.76
CA ALA A 254 6.15 -7.94 19.17
C ALA A 254 6.44 -7.63 17.68
N LEU A 255 7.71 -7.35 17.34
CA LEU A 255 8.14 -7.19 15.95
C LEU A 255 7.96 -8.48 15.12
N ARG A 256 8.19 -9.66 15.73
CA ARG A 256 7.93 -10.96 15.08
C ARG A 256 6.45 -11.20 14.87
N PHE A 257 5.62 -10.87 15.86
CA PHE A 257 4.17 -10.98 15.80
C PHE A 257 3.60 -10.13 14.64
N GLU A 258 4.01 -8.87 14.54
CA GLU A 258 3.58 -7.98 13.46
C GLU A 258 3.96 -8.52 12.07
N ARG A 259 5.17 -9.07 11.91
CA ARG A 259 5.58 -9.71 10.65
C ARG A 259 4.74 -10.92 10.29
N LEU A 260 4.36 -11.74 11.27
CA LEU A 260 3.46 -12.87 11.04
C LEU A 260 2.08 -12.35 10.61
N ALA A 261 1.53 -11.36 11.32
CA ALA A 261 0.24 -10.75 10.99
C ALA A 261 0.24 -10.12 9.58
N HIS A 262 1.34 -9.49 9.16
CA HIS A 262 1.51 -8.98 7.79
C HIS A 262 1.47 -10.12 6.76
N ARG A 263 2.20 -11.21 6.99
CA ARG A 263 2.22 -12.38 6.08
C ARG A 263 0.85 -13.04 5.95
N GLU A 264 0.15 -13.22 7.07
CA GLU A 264 -1.23 -13.73 7.08
C GLU A 264 -2.17 -12.79 6.31
N SER A 265 -2.04 -11.47 6.52
CA SER A 265 -2.85 -10.48 5.81
C SER A 265 -2.60 -10.50 4.30
N ARG A 266 -1.34 -10.69 3.87
CA ARG A 266 -0.97 -10.80 2.46
C ARG A 266 -1.48 -12.10 1.82
N ALA A 267 -1.60 -13.18 2.58
CA ALA A 267 -2.18 -14.44 2.12
C ALA A 267 -3.72 -14.42 2.10
N ASP A 268 -4.35 -13.44 2.73
CA ASP A 268 -5.80 -13.32 2.81
C ASP A 268 -6.40 -12.89 1.45
N PRO A 269 -7.48 -13.53 0.97
CA PRO A 269 -8.16 -13.11 -0.26
C PRO A 269 -8.60 -11.64 -0.30
N GLN A 270 -8.84 -11.02 0.86
CA GLN A 270 -9.17 -9.59 0.96
C GLN A 270 -8.02 -8.69 0.50
N PHE A 271 -6.77 -9.10 0.68
CA PHE A 271 -5.62 -8.36 0.15
C PHE A 271 -5.64 -8.34 -1.38
N ALA A 272 -5.79 -9.50 -2.03
CA ALA A 272 -5.85 -9.59 -3.49
C ALA A 272 -7.02 -8.76 -4.06
N ALA A 273 -8.19 -8.82 -3.42
CA ALA A 273 -9.37 -8.04 -3.79
C ALA A 273 -9.15 -6.52 -3.65
N LEU A 274 -8.63 -6.05 -2.52
CA LEU A 274 -8.39 -4.62 -2.28
C LEU A 274 -7.26 -4.08 -3.16
N HIS A 275 -6.22 -4.87 -3.40
CA HIS A 275 -5.14 -4.55 -4.32
C HIS A 275 -5.66 -4.40 -5.76
N HIS A 276 -6.50 -5.33 -6.22
CA HIS A 276 -7.18 -5.21 -7.51
C HIS A 276 -7.99 -3.92 -7.62
N VAL A 277 -8.85 -3.63 -6.64
CA VAL A 277 -9.66 -2.41 -6.62
C VAL A 277 -8.80 -1.16 -6.66
N TYR A 278 -7.70 -1.13 -5.90
CA TYR A 278 -6.79 0.01 -5.86
C TYR A 278 -6.22 0.36 -7.25
N PHE A 279 -5.89 -0.66 -8.07
CA PHE A 279 -5.42 -0.46 -9.43
C PHE A 279 -6.55 -0.18 -10.41
N ALA A 280 -7.70 -0.84 -10.25
CA ALA A 280 -8.90 -0.59 -11.05
C ALA A 280 -9.31 0.90 -10.96
N GLU A 281 -9.33 1.46 -9.74
CA GLU A 281 -9.64 2.87 -9.47
C GLU A 281 -8.70 3.88 -10.13
N ARG A 282 -7.46 3.48 -10.43
CA ARG A 282 -6.45 4.35 -11.06
C ARG A 282 -6.45 4.24 -12.58
N ARG A 283 -6.91 3.10 -13.10
CA ARG A 283 -6.96 2.81 -14.53
C ARG A 283 -8.30 3.19 -15.15
N VAL A 284 -9.37 3.16 -14.36
CA VAL A 284 -10.71 3.52 -14.82
C VAL A 284 -10.71 4.94 -15.40
N PRO A 285 -11.25 5.15 -16.61
CA PRO A 285 -11.33 6.46 -17.23
C PRO A 285 -12.08 7.47 -16.36
N ARG A 286 -11.55 8.70 -16.28
CA ARG A 286 -12.24 9.81 -15.58
C ARG A 286 -13.59 10.16 -16.19
N SER A 287 -13.80 9.80 -17.47
CA SER A 287 -15.09 9.93 -18.14
C SER A 287 -16.15 9.00 -17.57
N LEU A 288 -15.79 7.94 -16.83
CA LEU A 288 -16.71 6.98 -16.22
C LEU A 288 -16.85 7.18 -14.71
N LEU A 289 -15.72 7.35 -14.02
CA LEU A 289 -15.68 7.60 -12.57
C LEU A 289 -14.81 8.83 -12.28
N GLU A 290 -15.34 9.77 -11.50
CA GLU A 290 -14.60 10.96 -11.07
C GLU A 290 -14.61 11.13 -9.56
N ARG A 291 -13.61 11.83 -9.03
CA ARG A 291 -13.54 12.09 -7.59
C ARG A 291 -14.46 13.27 -7.23
N ARG A 292 -15.55 12.99 -6.50
CA ARG A 292 -16.43 13.99 -5.88
C ARG A 292 -16.33 13.86 -4.36
N SER A 293 -16.00 14.96 -3.67
CA SER A 293 -15.87 14.99 -2.21
C SER A 293 -14.96 13.88 -1.64
N GLY A 294 -13.85 13.59 -2.33
CA GLY A 294 -12.85 12.59 -1.92
C GLY A 294 -13.20 11.13 -2.25
N ARG A 295 -14.39 10.84 -2.78
CA ARG A 295 -14.83 9.50 -3.21
C ARG A 295 -14.95 9.42 -4.72
N LEU A 296 -14.68 8.24 -5.29
CA LEU A 296 -15.03 8.00 -6.69
C LEU A 296 -16.54 7.85 -6.81
N ALA A 297 -17.12 8.54 -7.78
CA ALA A 297 -18.53 8.52 -8.08
C ALA A 297 -18.73 8.44 -9.59
N PRO A 298 -19.83 7.83 -10.06
CA PRO A 298 -20.19 7.82 -11.47
C PRO A 298 -20.37 9.21 -12.06
N THR A 299 -19.85 9.38 -13.28
CA THR A 299 -20.23 10.46 -14.19
C THR A 299 -21.54 10.11 -14.90
N PRO A 300 -22.18 11.02 -15.65
CA PRO A 300 -23.34 10.68 -16.47
C PRO A 300 -23.09 9.53 -17.46
N ALA A 301 -21.90 9.45 -18.06
CA ALA A 301 -21.54 8.36 -18.95
C ALA A 301 -21.31 7.04 -18.18
N GLY A 302 -20.73 7.11 -16.98
CA GLY A 302 -20.63 5.96 -16.08
C GLY A 302 -22.00 5.46 -15.62
N ASP A 303 -22.92 6.37 -15.31
CA ASP A 303 -24.30 6.06 -14.90
C ASP A 303 -25.08 5.33 -15.99
N GLU A 304 -24.93 5.70 -17.25
CA GLU A 304 -25.56 4.99 -18.37
C GLU A 304 -25.11 3.51 -18.42
N LEU A 305 -23.81 3.26 -18.23
CA LEU A 305 -23.28 1.90 -18.20
C LEU A 305 -23.73 1.14 -16.95
N LEU A 306 -23.80 1.83 -15.80
CA LEU A 306 -24.32 1.26 -14.56
C LEU A 306 -25.79 0.87 -14.65
N GLN A 307 -26.62 1.66 -15.34
CA GLN A 307 -28.02 1.31 -15.55
C GLN A 307 -28.15 0.02 -16.37
N ARG A 308 -27.31 -0.18 -17.38
CA ARG A 308 -27.26 -1.46 -18.13
C ARG A 308 -26.84 -2.63 -17.25
N LEU A 309 -25.76 -2.48 -16.50
CA LEU A 309 -25.27 -3.50 -15.57
C LEU A 309 -26.30 -3.83 -14.48
N HIS A 310 -26.91 -2.80 -13.89
CA HIS A 310 -27.96 -2.95 -12.89
C HIS A 310 -29.14 -3.73 -13.45
N LYS A 311 -29.67 -3.33 -14.63
CA LYS A 311 -30.78 -4.01 -15.29
C LYS A 311 -30.50 -5.48 -15.56
N ALA A 312 -29.27 -5.83 -15.96
CA ALA A 312 -28.88 -7.22 -16.18
C ALA A 312 -28.88 -8.06 -14.90
N ALA A 313 -28.57 -7.45 -13.75
CA ALA A 313 -28.47 -8.14 -12.47
C ALA A 313 -29.74 -8.05 -11.60
N ASP A 314 -30.67 -7.15 -11.95
CA ASP A 314 -31.85 -6.85 -11.15
C ASP A 314 -32.81 -8.04 -11.07
N GLY A 315 -33.49 -8.20 -9.93
CA GLY A 315 -34.44 -9.29 -9.69
C GLY A 315 -33.82 -10.70 -9.59
N LEU A 316 -32.51 -10.88 -9.78
CA LEU A 316 -31.87 -12.19 -9.69
C LEU A 316 -31.69 -12.65 -8.23
N GLY A 317 -32.32 -13.79 -7.91
CA GLY A 317 -32.44 -14.28 -6.54
C GLY A 317 -31.17 -14.80 -5.86
N THR A 318 -30.06 -15.02 -6.59
CA THR A 318 -28.81 -15.54 -5.99
C THR A 318 -27.61 -14.62 -6.27
N PRO A 319 -26.65 -14.47 -5.32
CA PRO A 319 -25.40 -13.74 -5.55
C PRO A 319 -24.63 -14.27 -6.77
N GLU A 320 -24.69 -15.58 -6.96
CA GLU A 320 -24.06 -16.30 -8.08
C GLU A 320 -24.57 -15.83 -9.44
N ARG A 321 -25.90 -15.74 -9.59
CA ARG A 321 -26.55 -15.28 -10.83
C ARG A 321 -26.32 -13.80 -11.06
N ARG A 322 -26.38 -12.98 -10.00
CA ARG A 322 -26.03 -11.55 -10.08
C ARG A 322 -24.61 -11.33 -10.58
N ARG A 323 -23.63 -12.05 -10.01
CA ARG A 323 -22.23 -12.00 -10.46
C ARG A 323 -22.12 -12.36 -11.94
N ALA A 324 -22.70 -13.49 -12.32
CA ALA A 324 -22.65 -13.98 -13.70
C ALA A 324 -23.27 -12.99 -14.70
N ALA A 325 -24.43 -12.42 -14.37
CA ALA A 325 -25.09 -11.43 -15.22
C ALA A 325 -24.25 -10.15 -15.39
N LEU A 326 -23.64 -9.64 -14.31
CA LEU A 326 -22.72 -8.50 -14.39
C LEU A 326 -21.49 -8.79 -15.24
N VAL A 327 -20.92 -9.99 -15.13
CA VAL A 327 -19.80 -10.42 -15.98
C VAL A 327 -20.24 -10.48 -17.44
N ILE A 328 -21.36 -11.13 -17.76
CA ILE A 328 -21.88 -11.24 -19.13
C ILE A 328 -22.08 -9.85 -19.74
N GLU A 329 -22.83 -8.98 -19.07
CA GLU A 329 -23.15 -7.65 -19.59
C GLU A 329 -21.89 -6.76 -19.67
N GLY A 330 -21.00 -6.83 -18.68
CA GLY A 330 -19.73 -6.12 -18.70
C GLY A 330 -18.83 -6.53 -19.88
N LEU A 331 -18.75 -7.84 -20.19
CA LEU A 331 -17.98 -8.33 -21.33
C LEU A 331 -18.61 -7.94 -22.67
N ARG A 332 -19.94 -7.83 -22.77
CA ARG A 332 -20.62 -7.25 -23.93
C ARG A 332 -20.23 -5.79 -24.11
N LEU A 333 -20.28 -4.99 -23.03
CA LEU A 333 -19.84 -3.58 -23.05
C LEU A 333 -18.37 -3.41 -23.46
N LEU A 334 -17.48 -4.33 -23.11
CA LEU A 334 -16.09 -4.33 -23.59
C LEU A 334 -15.97 -4.62 -25.08
N SER A 335 -16.73 -5.62 -25.55
CA SER A 335 -16.78 -6.02 -26.96
C SER A 335 -17.32 -4.88 -27.84
N ASP A 336 -18.33 -4.15 -27.34
CA ASP A 336 -18.92 -2.96 -27.97
C ASP A 336 -18.01 -1.72 -27.93
N GLY A 337 -16.85 -1.79 -27.25
CA GLY A 337 -15.93 -0.66 -27.10
C GLY A 337 -16.42 0.44 -26.15
N ARG A 338 -17.49 0.20 -25.38
CA ARG A 338 -18.02 1.12 -24.35
C ARG A 338 -17.17 1.15 -23.09
N LEU A 339 -16.49 0.03 -22.81
CA LEU A 339 -15.48 -0.11 -21.76
C LEU A 339 -14.12 -0.44 -22.39
N SER A 340 -13.03 -0.11 -21.69
CA SER A 340 -11.68 -0.32 -22.21
C SER A 340 -11.00 -1.55 -21.63
N ARG A 341 -11.30 -1.89 -20.38
CA ARG A 341 -10.64 -2.96 -19.62
C ARG A 341 -11.62 -3.74 -18.76
N ALA A 342 -11.31 -5.00 -18.50
CA ALA A 342 -12.05 -5.84 -17.55
C ALA A 342 -12.18 -5.18 -16.16
N SER A 343 -11.11 -4.53 -15.68
CA SER A 343 -11.12 -3.83 -14.39
C SER A 343 -12.08 -2.62 -14.32
N ASP A 344 -12.50 -2.07 -15.46
CA ASP A 344 -13.45 -0.94 -15.47
C ASP A 344 -14.83 -1.42 -15.00
N ILE A 345 -15.20 -2.66 -15.33
CA ILE A 345 -16.46 -3.30 -14.87
C ILE A 345 -16.45 -3.40 -13.33
N ASP A 346 -15.35 -3.87 -12.77
CA ASP A 346 -15.21 -4.03 -11.32
C ASP A 346 -15.24 -2.68 -10.60
N ALA A 347 -14.53 -1.67 -11.13
CA ALA A 347 -14.55 -0.32 -10.56
C ALA A 347 -15.96 0.28 -10.56
N LEU A 348 -16.69 0.15 -11.67
CA LEU A 348 -18.09 0.59 -11.76
C LEU A 348 -18.98 -0.18 -10.78
N ALA A 349 -18.89 -1.51 -10.72
CA ALA A 349 -19.71 -2.31 -9.82
C ALA A 349 -19.46 -1.94 -8.34
N VAL A 350 -18.20 -1.70 -7.96
CA VAL A 350 -17.82 -1.28 -6.60
C VAL A 350 -18.38 0.11 -6.25
N HIS A 351 -18.27 1.08 -7.15
CA HIS A 351 -18.62 2.49 -6.86
C HIS A 351 -20.06 2.87 -7.23
N GLY A 352 -20.73 2.07 -8.05
CA GLY A 352 -22.07 2.35 -8.58
C GLY A 352 -23.15 1.32 -8.23
N LEU A 353 -22.78 0.05 -7.98
CA LEU A 353 -23.73 -1.02 -7.64
C LEU A 353 -23.60 -1.51 -6.18
N GLY A 354 -22.66 -0.95 -5.42
CA GLY A 354 -22.38 -1.37 -4.05
C GLY A 354 -21.74 -2.75 -3.96
N TRP A 355 -21.06 -3.23 -5.01
CA TRP A 355 -20.35 -4.51 -4.96
C TRP A 355 -19.29 -4.48 -3.84
N PRO A 356 -19.19 -5.52 -2.99
CA PRO A 356 -18.26 -5.49 -1.87
C PRO A 356 -16.81 -5.33 -2.32
N ARG A 357 -16.15 -4.24 -1.87
CA ARG A 357 -14.73 -3.98 -2.15
C ARG A 357 -13.81 -5.13 -1.74
N LEU A 358 -14.17 -5.82 -0.66
CA LEU A 358 -13.44 -6.97 -0.12
C LEU A 358 -13.55 -8.23 -1.00
N GLN A 359 -14.36 -8.18 -2.07
CA GLN A 359 -14.45 -9.20 -3.13
C GLN A 359 -13.82 -8.73 -4.45
N GLY A 360 -13.38 -7.47 -4.53
CA GLY A 360 -12.68 -6.90 -5.68
C GLY A 360 -13.62 -6.37 -6.76
N GLY A 361 -14.61 -7.17 -7.13
CA GLY A 361 -15.57 -6.89 -8.19
C GLY A 361 -16.05 -8.20 -8.82
N PRO A 362 -17.15 -8.19 -9.58
CA PRO A 362 -17.74 -9.41 -10.13
C PRO A 362 -16.80 -10.14 -11.11
N VAL A 363 -15.99 -9.42 -11.88
CA VAL A 363 -15.03 -10.01 -12.82
C VAL A 363 -13.83 -10.55 -12.06
N HIS A 364 -13.22 -9.76 -11.18
CA HIS A 364 -12.12 -10.22 -10.33
C HIS A 364 -12.46 -11.47 -9.53
N GLU A 365 -13.65 -11.50 -8.93
CA GLU A 365 -14.12 -12.64 -8.15
C GLU A 365 -14.27 -13.90 -9.02
N SER A 366 -14.78 -13.73 -10.25
CA SER A 366 -14.90 -14.84 -11.21
C SER A 366 -13.53 -15.33 -11.69
N LEU A 367 -12.56 -14.43 -11.89
CA LEU A 367 -11.18 -14.80 -12.23
C LEU A 367 -10.48 -15.55 -11.10
N ARG A 368 -10.72 -15.15 -9.85
CA ARG A 368 -10.16 -15.80 -8.66
C ARG A 368 -10.68 -17.22 -8.46
N GLU A 369 -11.95 -17.47 -8.82
CA GLU A 369 -12.54 -18.82 -8.81
C GLU A 369 -12.15 -19.66 -10.03
N GLY A 370 -11.69 -18.99 -11.10
CA GLY A 370 -11.49 -19.59 -12.42
C GLY A 370 -12.73 -19.43 -13.31
N LEU A 371 -12.52 -19.26 -14.61
CA LEU A 371 -13.61 -19.02 -15.56
C LEU A 371 -14.37 -20.29 -15.96
N GLU A 372 -13.77 -21.48 -15.84
CA GLU A 372 -14.43 -22.73 -16.24
C GLU A 372 -15.68 -23.06 -15.41
N PRO A 373 -15.66 -22.98 -14.06
CA PRO A 373 -16.87 -23.15 -13.25
C PRO A 373 -18.00 -22.18 -13.63
N LEU A 374 -17.66 -20.94 -13.98
CA LEU A 374 -18.64 -19.97 -14.47
C LEU A 374 -19.23 -20.42 -15.82
N LEU A 375 -18.39 -20.82 -16.77
CA LEU A 375 -18.83 -21.30 -18.09
C LEU A 375 -19.74 -22.53 -17.98
N GLU A 376 -19.41 -23.50 -17.13
CA GLU A 376 -20.26 -24.68 -16.90
C GLU A 376 -21.65 -24.29 -16.40
N ARG A 377 -21.73 -23.37 -15.44
CA ARG A 377 -23.01 -22.84 -14.95
C ARG A 377 -23.79 -22.10 -16.02
N LEU A 378 -23.12 -21.27 -16.81
CA LEU A 378 -23.75 -20.55 -17.91
C LEU A 378 -24.33 -21.51 -18.95
N ARG A 379 -23.59 -22.55 -19.34
CA ARG A 379 -24.08 -23.61 -20.25
C ARG A 379 -25.30 -24.32 -19.68
N LEU A 380 -25.33 -24.56 -18.37
CA LEU A 380 -26.49 -25.18 -17.71
C LEU A 380 -27.72 -24.26 -17.74
N TRP A 381 -27.58 -22.99 -17.35
CA TRP A 381 -28.69 -22.03 -17.33
C TRP A 381 -29.19 -21.69 -18.74
N ALA A 382 -28.30 -21.66 -19.73
CA ALA A 382 -28.62 -21.43 -21.12
C ALA A 382 -29.58 -22.46 -21.73
N ARG A 383 -29.68 -23.66 -21.14
CA ARG A 383 -30.65 -24.69 -21.58
C ARG A 383 -32.10 -24.28 -21.36
N SER A 384 -32.36 -23.46 -20.36
CA SER A 384 -33.70 -23.00 -20.01
C SER A 384 -33.95 -21.55 -20.42
N ASP A 385 -32.90 -20.75 -20.49
CA ASP A 385 -32.99 -19.33 -20.80
C ASP A 385 -31.74 -18.90 -21.61
N PRO A 386 -31.87 -18.67 -22.93
CA PRO A 386 -30.75 -18.31 -23.79
C PRO A 386 -30.00 -17.03 -23.40
N GLU A 387 -30.56 -16.16 -22.55
CA GLU A 387 -29.87 -14.94 -22.09
C GLU A 387 -28.57 -15.24 -21.32
N TRP A 388 -28.47 -16.45 -20.74
CA TRP A 388 -27.28 -16.95 -20.04
C TRP A 388 -26.18 -17.47 -20.96
N THR A 389 -26.32 -17.35 -22.27
CA THR A 389 -25.28 -17.74 -23.23
C THR A 389 -23.99 -16.95 -22.94
N ALA A 390 -22.89 -17.68 -22.77
CA ALA A 390 -21.59 -17.08 -22.50
C ALA A 390 -21.13 -16.20 -23.68
N PRO A 391 -20.65 -14.97 -23.43
CA PRO A 391 -20.02 -14.16 -24.46
C PRO A 391 -18.79 -14.87 -25.05
N GLU A 392 -18.55 -14.74 -26.36
CA GLU A 392 -17.36 -15.30 -27.02
C GLU A 392 -16.06 -14.86 -26.33
N LEU A 393 -16.02 -13.61 -25.85
CA LEU A 393 -14.89 -13.05 -25.11
C LEU A 393 -14.61 -13.81 -23.81
N LEU A 394 -15.65 -14.30 -23.11
CA LEU A 394 -15.49 -15.09 -21.88
C LEU A 394 -14.84 -16.44 -22.18
N GLU A 395 -15.29 -17.11 -23.25
CA GLU A 395 -14.72 -18.38 -23.66
C GLU A 395 -13.29 -18.22 -24.17
N ALA A 396 -13.01 -17.16 -24.92
CA ALA A 396 -11.67 -16.83 -25.37
C ALA A 396 -10.73 -16.56 -24.19
N ALA A 397 -11.19 -15.82 -23.17
CA ALA A 397 -10.44 -15.58 -21.95
C ALA A 397 -10.16 -16.87 -21.18
N ALA A 398 -11.13 -17.78 -21.07
CA ALA A 398 -10.92 -19.07 -20.42
C ALA A 398 -9.84 -19.91 -21.14
N ARG A 399 -9.85 -19.94 -22.48
CA ARG A 399 -8.79 -20.58 -23.29
C ARG A 399 -7.43 -19.90 -23.13
N ALA A 400 -7.40 -18.61 -22.82
CA ALA A 400 -6.20 -17.81 -22.61
C ALA A 400 -5.76 -17.74 -21.14
N GLY A 401 -6.17 -18.70 -20.29
CA GLY A 401 -5.74 -18.76 -18.88
C GLY A 401 -6.35 -17.67 -17.99
N GLY A 402 -7.48 -17.08 -18.39
CA GLY A 402 -8.20 -16.05 -17.63
C GLY A 402 -7.87 -14.62 -18.03
N ASP A 403 -7.03 -14.37 -19.04
CA ASP A 403 -6.69 -13.01 -19.45
C ASP A 403 -7.75 -12.42 -20.41
N ILE A 404 -8.74 -11.74 -19.83
CA ILE A 404 -9.83 -11.09 -20.55
C ILE A 404 -9.33 -9.95 -21.44
N ASP A 405 -8.36 -9.15 -20.96
CA ASP A 405 -7.86 -8.00 -21.72
C ASP A 405 -7.01 -8.46 -22.92
N ALA A 406 -6.21 -9.52 -22.77
CA ALA A 406 -5.49 -10.13 -23.88
C ALA A 406 -6.43 -10.77 -24.91
N ALA A 407 -7.48 -11.46 -24.45
CA ALA A 407 -8.51 -12.02 -25.33
C ALA A 407 -9.22 -10.91 -26.12
N LEU A 408 -9.58 -9.79 -25.48
CA LEU A 408 -10.19 -8.63 -26.13
C LEU A 408 -9.25 -8.02 -27.18
N ALA A 409 -7.96 -7.88 -26.87
CA ALA A 409 -6.96 -7.38 -27.81
C ALA A 409 -6.77 -8.31 -29.03
N ALA A 410 -6.87 -9.63 -28.84
CA ALA A 410 -6.85 -10.59 -29.94
C ALA A 410 -8.10 -10.46 -30.83
N GLN A 411 -9.28 -10.38 -30.22
CA GLN A 411 -10.55 -10.21 -30.93
C GLN A 411 -10.58 -8.94 -31.78
N ARG A 412 -10.13 -7.80 -31.22
CA ARG A 412 -10.04 -6.51 -31.95
C ARG A 412 -9.05 -6.56 -33.12
N ARG A 413 -7.92 -7.25 -32.96
CA ARG A 413 -6.95 -7.45 -34.04
C ARG A 413 -7.53 -8.30 -35.18
N ALA A 414 -8.28 -9.35 -34.85
CA ALA A 414 -8.95 -10.18 -35.86
C ALA A 414 -10.00 -9.38 -36.65
N ALA A 415 -10.74 -8.50 -35.98
CA ALA A 415 -11.75 -7.64 -36.62
C ALA A 415 -11.15 -6.54 -37.51
N ALA A 416 -9.94 -6.04 -37.21
CA ALA A 416 -9.29 -4.97 -37.97
C ALA A 416 -8.68 -5.41 -39.32
N GLY A 417 -8.60 -6.72 -39.60
CA GLY A 417 -7.96 -7.27 -40.80
C GLY A 417 -6.43 -7.11 -40.84
N PRO A 418 -5.72 -7.74 -41.80
CA PRO A 418 -4.27 -7.56 -41.93
C PRO A 418 -3.94 -6.10 -42.30
N PRO A 419 -2.82 -5.54 -41.79
CA PRO A 419 -2.40 -4.19 -42.17
C PRO A 419 -2.23 -4.11 -43.69
N ALA A 420 -2.80 -3.06 -44.30
CA ALA A 420 -2.71 -2.84 -45.74
C ALA A 420 -1.24 -2.89 -46.15
N ALA A 421 -0.88 -3.88 -46.99
CA ALA A 421 0.46 -3.95 -47.56
C ALA A 421 0.75 -2.62 -48.25
N LEU A 422 1.78 -1.91 -47.78
CA LEU A 422 2.33 -0.75 -48.46
C LEU A 422 2.61 -1.17 -49.90
N ARG A 423 1.74 -0.75 -50.83
CA ARG A 423 2.00 -0.88 -52.26
C ARG A 423 3.15 0.07 -52.56
N SER A 424 4.36 -0.49 -52.62
CA SER A 424 5.51 0.16 -53.23
C SER A 424 5.20 0.34 -54.72
N GLY A 425 4.78 1.55 -55.07
CA GLY A 425 4.71 2.04 -56.45
C GLY A 425 5.96 2.83 -56.78
#